data_AF-A0A961NEP7-F1
#
_entry.id   AF-A0A961NEP7-F1
#
_cell.length_a   1.000
_cell.length_b   1.000
_cell.length_c   1.000
_cell.angle_alpha   90.00
_cell.angle_beta   90.00
_cell.angle_gamma   90.00
#
_symmetry.space_group_name_H-M   'P 1'
#
loop_
_entity.id
_entity.type
_entity.pdbx_description
1 polymer ?
#
loop_
_entity_poly.entity_id
_entity_poly.type
_entity_poly.pdbx_seq_one_letter_code
_entity_poly.pdbx_strand_id
1 'polypeptide(L)'
;HPDVAECAVVGVSDDLKGQMPVGFVCLTKGVDRPAAEISAECVRLVRERIGPVAAFKLAVVVDRLPKTRSGKILRATMVSIADGKEFKMPATIDDPAILDEIRSALQGIGYAR
;
A
#
# COMPACT_ATOMS: atom_id res chain seq x y z
N HIS A 1 9.29 -9.08 6.42
CA HIS A 1 10.44 -8.17 6.59
C HIS A 1 10.53 -7.85 8.08
N PRO A 2 11.71 -7.86 8.72
CA PRO A 2 11.82 -7.70 10.18
C PRO A 2 11.28 -6.36 10.69
N ASP A 3 11.43 -5.30 9.90
CA ASP A 3 11.01 -3.94 10.31
C ASP A 3 9.54 -3.60 10.02
N VAL A 4 8.77 -4.53 9.42
CA VAL A 4 7.38 -4.28 9.03
C VAL A 4 6.44 -4.86 10.08
N ALA A 5 5.61 -4.00 10.68
CA ALA A 5 4.59 -4.39 11.67
C ALA A 5 3.31 -4.88 11.00
N GLU A 6 2.85 -4.18 9.97
CA GLU A 6 1.68 -4.56 9.18
C GLU A 6 1.81 -4.15 7.72
N CYS A 7 1.01 -4.78 6.85
CA CYS A 7 1.02 -4.45 5.44
C CYS A 7 -0.30 -4.74 4.74
N ALA A 8 -0.49 -4.10 3.59
CA ALA A 8 -1.53 -4.40 2.63
C ALA A 8 -0.94 -4.44 1.22
N VAL A 9 -1.41 -5.37 0.39
CA VAL A 9 -1.11 -5.38 -1.05
C VAL A 9 -2.43 -5.26 -1.79
N VAL A 10 -2.46 -4.41 -2.81
CA VAL A 10 -3.61 -4.21 -3.70
C VAL A 10 -3.17 -4.32 -5.15
N GLY A 11 -4.06 -4.78 -6.03
CA GLY A 11 -3.86 -4.73 -7.48
C GLY A 11 -4.37 -3.40 -8.01
N VAL A 12 -3.48 -2.61 -8.60
CA VAL A 12 -3.78 -1.32 -9.23
C VAL A 12 -3.82 -1.52 -10.75
N SER A 13 -4.70 -0.80 -11.45
CA SER A 13 -4.79 -0.87 -12.91
C SER A 13 -3.46 -0.55 -13.59
N ASP A 14 -3.12 -1.35 -14.60
CA ASP A 14 -1.93 -1.20 -15.44
C ASP A 14 -2.29 -1.49 -16.89
N ASP A 15 -1.96 -0.60 -17.81
CA ASP A 15 -2.41 -0.68 -19.22
C ASP A 15 -1.87 -1.91 -19.96
N LEU A 16 -0.71 -2.44 -19.53
CA LEU A 16 -0.02 -3.51 -20.24
C LEU A 16 -0.28 -4.88 -19.61
N LYS A 17 -0.45 -4.92 -18.29
CA LYS A 17 -0.61 -6.16 -17.51
C LYS A 17 -2.00 -6.33 -16.92
N GLY A 18 -2.91 -5.39 -17.15
CA GLY A 18 -4.23 -5.33 -16.54
C GLY A 18 -4.17 -4.87 -15.08
N GLN A 19 -3.38 -5.55 -14.25
CA GLN A 19 -3.12 -5.16 -12.87
C GLN A 19 -1.65 -5.34 -12.47
N MET A 20 -1.18 -4.45 -11.61
CA MET A 20 0.12 -4.50 -10.97
C MET A 20 -0.05 -4.43 -9.45
N PRO A 21 0.67 -5.27 -8.67
CA PRO A 21 0.58 -5.23 -7.23
C PRO A 21 1.38 -4.05 -6.65
N VAL A 22 0.75 -3.32 -5.74
CA VAL A 22 1.36 -2.25 -4.95
C VAL A 22 1.25 -2.60 -3.48
N GLY A 23 2.39 -2.62 -2.79
CA GLY A 23 2.47 -2.88 -1.35
C GLY A 23 2.50 -1.61 -0.53
N PHE A 24 1.77 -1.62 0.58
CA PHE A 24 1.78 -0.61 1.62
C PHE A 24 2.32 -1.27 2.89
N VAL A 25 3.35 -0.69 3.49
CA VAL A 25 3.99 -1.25 4.68
C VAL A 25 4.02 -0.22 5.80
N CYS A 26 3.60 -0.63 6.99
CA CYS A 26 3.75 0.15 8.22
C CYS A 26 4.90 -0.43 9.02
N LEU A 27 5.81 0.43 9.45
CA LEU A 27 7.00 0.01 10.18
C LEU A 27 6.69 -0.25 11.65
N THR A 28 7.48 -1.12 12.26
CA THR A 28 7.50 -1.27 13.71
C THR A 28 7.93 0.04 14.35
N LYS A 29 7.31 0.42 15.47
CA LYS A 29 7.65 1.64 16.20
C LYS A 29 9.13 1.67 16.57
N GLY A 30 9.80 2.79 16.30
CA GLY A 30 11.22 3.00 16.58
C GLY A 30 12.17 2.57 15.46
N VAL A 31 11.65 2.18 14.31
CA VAL A 31 12.48 1.99 13.10
C VAL A 31 12.74 3.35 12.45
N ASP A 32 14.00 3.81 12.50
CA ASP A 32 14.44 5.08 11.91
C ASP A 32 15.23 4.90 10.60
N ARG A 33 15.13 3.72 9.99
CA ARG A 33 15.81 3.41 8.72
C ARG A 33 15.13 4.14 7.54
N PRO A 34 15.87 4.49 6.48
CA PRO A 34 15.28 5.14 5.31
C PRO A 34 14.17 4.30 4.67
N ALA A 35 13.01 4.91 4.45
CA ALA A 35 11.85 4.23 3.85
C ALA A 35 12.18 3.59 2.49
N ALA A 36 13.01 4.24 1.68
CA ALA A 36 13.43 3.73 0.37
C ALA A 36 14.22 2.40 0.47
N GLU A 37 15.06 2.24 1.50
CA GLU A 37 15.79 0.99 1.73
C GLU A 37 14.83 -0.14 2.09
N ILE A 38 13.93 0.09 3.03
CA ILE A 38 12.95 -0.91 3.47
C ILE A 38 12.03 -1.31 2.31
N SER A 39 11.56 -0.33 1.52
CA SER A 39 10.76 -0.60 0.32
C SER A 39 11.50 -1.51 -0.67
N ALA A 40 12.78 -1.23 -0.95
CA ALA A 40 13.60 -2.05 -1.83
C ALA A 40 13.82 -3.47 -1.26
N GLU A 41 14.05 -3.58 0.04
CA GLU A 41 14.21 -4.87 0.74
C GLU A 41 12.92 -5.70 0.70
N CYS A 42 11.75 -5.07 0.89
CA CYS A 42 10.44 -5.71 0.72
C CYS A 42 10.24 -6.23 -0.70
N VAL A 43 10.56 -5.43 -1.72
CA VAL A 43 10.46 -5.84 -3.12
C VAL A 43 11.36 -7.04 -3.41
N ARG A 44 12.62 -6.98 -2.97
CA ARG A 44 13.58 -8.08 -3.10
C ARG A 44 13.07 -9.34 -2.38
N LEU A 45 12.57 -9.21 -1.15
CA LEU A 45 12.08 -10.34 -0.37
C LEU A 45 10.90 -11.05 -1.04
N VAL A 46 9.95 -10.30 -1.62
CA VAL A 46 8.83 -10.89 -2.37
C VAL A 46 9.35 -11.63 -3.60
N ARG A 47 10.29 -11.02 -4.34
CA ARG A 47 10.91 -11.67 -5.51
C ARG A 47 11.65 -12.96 -5.13
N GLU A 48 12.35 -12.98 -3.99
CA GLU A 48 13.08 -14.17 -3.52
C GLU A 48 12.14 -15.28 -3.03
N ARG A 49 11.06 -14.91 -2.32
CA ARG A 49 10.16 -15.89 -1.67
C ARG A 49 9.05 -16.41 -2.58
N ILE A 50 8.51 -15.56 -3.44
CA ILE A 50 7.39 -15.90 -4.35
C ILE A 50 7.89 -16.10 -5.79
N GLY A 51 8.96 -15.41 -6.16
CA GLY A 51 9.53 -15.46 -7.50
C GLY A 51 9.15 -14.25 -8.36
N PRO A 52 9.77 -14.12 -9.55
CA PRO A 52 9.50 -13.02 -10.49
C PRO A 52 8.06 -12.98 -11.00
N VAL A 53 7.34 -14.11 -10.92
CA VAL A 53 5.93 -14.23 -11.34
C VAL A 53 4.99 -13.30 -10.58
N ALA A 54 5.33 -12.95 -9.33
CA ALA A 54 4.54 -12.01 -8.53
C ALA A 54 4.50 -10.60 -9.12
N ALA A 55 5.43 -10.25 -10.03
CA ALA A 55 5.55 -8.91 -10.63
C ALA A 55 5.55 -7.75 -9.61
N PHE A 56 5.91 -8.03 -8.35
CA PHE A 56 5.92 -7.05 -7.27
C PHE A 56 7.14 -6.15 -7.40
N LYS A 57 6.89 -4.87 -7.72
CA LYS A 57 7.94 -3.87 -7.99
C LYS A 57 7.84 -2.63 -7.11
N LEU A 58 6.68 -2.39 -6.50
CA LEU A 58 6.40 -1.17 -5.76
C LEU A 58 5.95 -1.49 -4.35
N ALA A 59 6.65 -0.91 -3.39
CA ALA A 59 6.28 -0.89 -1.98
C ALA A 59 6.43 0.55 -1.47
N VAL A 60 5.43 1.05 -0.76
CA VAL A 60 5.44 2.37 -0.15
C VAL A 60 5.28 2.24 1.36
N VAL A 61 6.10 2.98 2.11
CA VAL A 61 5.97 3.07 3.57
C VAL A 61 4.85 4.08 3.87
N VAL A 62 3.95 3.70 4.76
CA VAL A 62 2.85 4.55 5.24
C VAL A 62 2.74 4.44 6.76
N ASP A 63 2.30 5.51 7.41
CA ASP A 63 2.22 5.56 8.87
C ASP A 63 1.16 4.59 9.41
N ARG A 64 0.06 4.41 8.67
CA ARG A 64 -1.08 3.57 9.05
C ARG A 64 -1.91 3.17 7.84
N LEU A 65 -2.66 2.07 7.97
CA LEU A 65 -3.58 1.57 6.95
C LEU A 65 -5.03 1.95 7.28
N PRO A 66 -5.86 2.29 6.29
CA PRO A 66 -7.26 2.64 6.52
C PRO A 66 -8.04 1.40 6.92
N LYS A 67 -8.69 1.44 8.08
CA LYS A 67 -9.38 0.28 8.65
C LYS A 67 -10.82 0.60 9.00
N THR A 68 -11.65 -0.44 9.10
CA THR A 68 -12.93 -0.31 9.80
C THR A 68 -12.70 -0.24 11.30
N ARG A 69 -13.72 0.18 12.06
CA ARG A 69 -13.76 0.09 13.54
C ARG A 69 -13.50 -1.33 14.10
N SER A 70 -13.61 -2.36 13.28
CA SER A 70 -13.30 -3.75 13.62
C SER A 70 -11.89 -4.20 13.18
N GLY A 71 -11.07 -3.29 12.64
CA GLY A 71 -9.70 -3.55 12.20
C GLY A 71 -9.56 -4.09 10.77
N LYS A 72 -10.65 -4.19 9.99
CA LYS A 72 -10.57 -4.68 8.60
C LYS A 72 -9.95 -3.61 7.71
N ILE A 73 -8.85 -3.93 7.04
CA ILE A 73 -8.21 -3.05 6.04
C ILE A 73 -9.14 -2.82 4.85
N LEU A 74 -9.33 -1.56 4.47
CA LEU A 74 -10.22 -1.10 3.40
C LEU A 74 -9.57 -1.17 2.01
N ARG A 75 -9.08 -2.37 1.63
CA ARG A 75 -8.34 -2.58 0.37
C ARG A 75 -9.10 -2.13 -0.88
N ALA A 76 -10.43 -2.31 -0.93
CA ALA A 76 -11.24 -1.86 -2.06
C ALA A 76 -11.20 -0.35 -2.24
N THR A 77 -11.30 0.41 -1.15
CA THR A 77 -11.15 1.87 -1.17
C THR A 77 -9.73 2.28 -1.61
N MET A 78 -8.71 1.57 -1.13
CA MET A 78 -7.32 1.82 -1.54
C MET A 78 -7.11 1.59 -3.04
N VAL A 79 -7.74 0.57 -3.64
CA VAL A 79 -7.71 0.35 -5.11
C VAL A 79 -8.37 1.52 -5.84
N SER A 80 -9.55 1.95 -5.41
CA SER A 80 -10.23 3.10 -6.02
C SER A 80 -9.38 4.37 -5.97
N ILE A 81 -8.72 4.64 -4.85
CA ILE A 81 -7.81 5.79 -4.71
C ILE A 81 -6.64 5.66 -5.68
N ALA A 82 -5.98 4.50 -5.73
CA ALA A 82 -4.83 4.26 -6.61
C ALA A 82 -5.17 4.41 -8.09
N ASP A 83 -6.34 3.93 -8.50
CA ASP A 83 -6.87 4.03 -9.86
C ASP A 83 -7.44 5.43 -10.21
N GLY A 84 -7.47 6.38 -9.26
CA GLY A 84 -8.10 7.69 -9.46
C GLY A 84 -9.62 7.65 -9.67
N LYS A 85 -10.27 6.55 -9.24
CA LYS A 85 -11.71 6.34 -9.40
C LYS A 85 -12.49 6.95 -8.24
N GLU A 86 -13.72 7.39 -8.52
CA GLU A 86 -14.66 7.77 -7.48
C GLU A 86 -14.94 6.59 -6.54
N PHE A 87 -15.07 6.89 -5.25
CA PHE A 87 -15.45 5.91 -4.24
C PHE A 87 -16.36 6.55 -3.20
N LYS A 88 -17.18 5.71 -2.56
CA LYS A 88 -17.95 6.12 -1.39
C LYS A 88 -17.13 5.86 -0.14
N MET A 89 -16.98 6.89 0.70
CA MET A 89 -16.31 6.75 1.99
C MET A 89 -17.04 5.68 2.84
N PRO A 90 -16.35 4.63 3.31
CA PRO A 90 -16.97 3.61 4.14
C PRO A 90 -17.46 4.20 5.47
N ALA A 91 -18.75 4.06 5.79
CA ALA A 91 -19.34 4.59 7.03
C ALA A 91 -18.77 3.97 8.32
N THR A 92 -18.03 2.86 8.19
CA THR A 92 -17.39 2.15 9.31
C THR A 92 -15.90 2.42 9.42
N ILE A 93 -15.34 3.31 8.61
CA ILE A 93 -13.93 3.73 8.73
C ILE A 93 -13.65 4.29 10.13
N ASP A 94 -12.46 4.01 10.66
CA ASP A 94 -12.01 4.51 11.96
C ASP A 94 -11.57 5.98 11.88
N ASP A 95 -10.74 6.32 10.91
CA ASP A 95 -10.24 7.67 10.66
C ASP A 95 -10.23 7.97 9.14
N PRO A 96 -11.12 8.85 8.66
CA PRO A 96 -11.15 9.28 7.26
C PRO A 96 -9.86 9.92 6.74
N ALA A 97 -9.09 10.60 7.59
CA ALA A 97 -7.88 11.32 7.16
C ALA A 97 -6.82 10.37 6.57
N ILE A 98 -6.84 9.09 6.98
CA ILE A 98 -5.96 8.05 6.45
C ILE A 98 -6.13 7.89 4.93
N LEU A 99 -7.32 8.14 4.38
CA LEU A 99 -7.53 8.02 2.94
C LEU A 99 -6.73 9.07 2.15
N ASP A 100 -6.57 10.27 2.71
CA ASP A 100 -5.75 11.33 2.11
C ASP A 100 -4.26 11.07 2.30
N GLU A 101 -3.85 10.51 3.44
CA GLU A 101 -2.47 10.03 3.67
C GLU A 101 -2.08 8.95 2.64
N ILE A 102 -2.95 7.96 2.41
CA ILE A 102 -2.77 6.92 1.40
C ILE A 102 -2.71 7.52 -0.01
N ARG A 103 -3.58 8.50 -0.32
CA ARG A 103 -3.55 9.21 -1.61
C ARG A 103 -2.21 9.91 -1.82
N SER A 104 -1.71 10.64 -0.82
CA SER A 104 -0.42 11.34 -0.89
C SER A 104 0.74 10.37 -1.12
N ALA A 105 0.76 9.25 -0.40
CA ALA A 105 1.75 8.20 -0.59
C ALA A 105 1.71 7.60 -2.01
N LEU A 106 0.52 7.38 -2.57
CA LEU A 106 0.32 6.88 -3.93
C LEU A 106 0.78 7.88 -5.00
N GLN A 107 0.55 9.17 -4.79
CA GLN A 107 1.01 10.22 -5.69
C GLN A 107 2.54 10.28 -5.76
N GLY A 108 3.22 10.05 -4.64
CA GLY A 108 4.68 9.95 -4.59
C GLY A 108 5.28 8.83 -5.46
N ILE A 109 4.48 7.83 -5.83
CA ILE A 109 4.88 6.71 -6.71
C ILE A 109 4.15 6.70 -8.06
N GLY A 110 3.45 7.80 -8.40
CA GLY A 110 2.87 8.02 -9.72
C GLY A 110 1.42 7.55 -9.93
N TYR A 111 0.74 7.08 -8.87
CA TYR A 111 -0.67 6.68 -8.86
C TYR A 111 -1.58 7.78 -8.26
N ALA A 112 -2.89 7.53 -8.19
CA ALA A 112 -3.87 8.44 -7.58
C ALA A 112 -3.85 9.86 -8.18
N ARG A 113 -3.75 9.90 -9.52
CA ARG A 113 -3.85 11.12 -10.32
C ARG A 113 -5.30 11.56 -10.48
#